data_AF-A0A4R6QIE4-F1
#
_entry.id   AF-A0A4R6QIE4-F1
#
_cell.length_a   1.000
_cell.length_b   1.000
_cell.length_c   1.000
_cell.angle_alpha   90.00
_cell.angle_beta   90.00
_cell.angle_gamma   90.00
#
_symmetry.space_group_name_H-M   'P 1'
#
loop_
_entity.id
_entity.type
_entity.pdbx_description
1 polymer ?
#
loop_
_entity_poly.entity_id
_entity_poly.type
_entity_poly.pdbx_seq_one_letter_code
_entity_poly.pdbx_strand_id
1 'polypeptide(L)'
;MATTISGRCMFVWRLAPILKTELGIAGMVAKAKAAGLSGVWIKIADGAKAYENVRDETAIRTFMKVRDALKNEGISVWGWQVPYGGTVANATTEAECAAKLADALKLDGVLMDAEGGTGYFTGGSAVAEAYAARLADHLSQQKRGLAICGNDIPANFPKYPFSTFVGHAQMNAPQVYYGGSPSVANRLDRAIAANASFDSPLLPVGGNSPTNTVLD
;
A
#
# COMPACT_ATOMS: atom_id res chain seq x y z
N MET A 1 -3.81 13.81 15.13
CA MET A 1 -3.47 12.37 15.17
C MET A 1 -3.17 11.92 13.76
N ALA A 2 -2.21 11.02 13.56
CA ALA A 2 -1.94 10.47 12.23
C ALA A 2 -3.13 9.61 11.77
N THR A 3 -3.43 9.63 10.46
CA THR A 3 -4.52 8.85 9.87
C THR A 3 -4.20 7.36 9.95
N THR A 4 -5.09 6.58 10.56
CA THR A 4 -5.00 5.11 10.62
C THR A 4 -5.93 4.46 9.60
N ILE A 5 -5.49 3.36 9.00
CA ILE A 5 -6.31 2.51 8.14
C ILE A 5 -7.21 1.69 9.07
N SER A 6 -8.47 1.51 8.70
CA SER A 6 -9.39 0.62 9.38
C SER A 6 -10.44 0.12 8.40
N GLY A 7 -11.18 -0.92 8.77
CA GLY A 7 -12.24 -1.49 7.95
C GLY A 7 -11.73 -2.19 6.70
N ARG A 8 -12.58 -2.22 5.66
CA ARG A 8 -12.35 -2.92 4.41
C ARG A 8 -11.67 -2.01 3.38
N CYS A 9 -10.52 -2.40 2.87
CA CYS A 9 -9.75 -1.68 1.88
C CYS A 9 -9.46 -2.51 0.61
N MET A 10 -9.14 -1.84 -0.49
CA MET A 10 -8.86 -2.48 -1.78
C MET A 10 -7.64 -1.88 -2.47
N PHE A 11 -6.79 -2.73 -3.04
CA PHE A 11 -5.71 -2.31 -3.93
C PHE A 11 -6.22 -1.98 -5.33
N VAL A 12 -5.65 -0.92 -5.90
CA VAL A 12 -5.76 -0.58 -7.31
C VAL A 12 -4.35 -0.45 -7.86
N TRP A 13 -3.95 -1.44 -8.67
CA TRP A 13 -2.68 -1.37 -9.39
C TRP A 13 -2.77 -0.37 -10.54
N ARG A 14 -3.76 -0.54 -11.43
CA ARG A 14 -3.95 0.30 -12.61
C ARG A 14 -5.31 0.98 -12.57
N LEU A 15 -5.34 2.30 -12.47
CA LEU A 15 -6.59 3.06 -12.31
C LEU A 15 -7.38 3.17 -13.61
N ALA A 16 -6.72 3.38 -14.74
CA ALA A 16 -7.41 3.59 -16.01
C ALA A 16 -8.25 2.38 -16.48
N PRO A 17 -7.76 1.12 -16.40
CA PRO A 17 -8.58 -0.05 -16.69
C PRO A 17 -9.82 -0.16 -15.78
N ILE A 18 -9.66 0.09 -14.47
CA ILE A 18 -10.79 0.08 -13.52
C ILE A 18 -11.82 1.13 -13.91
N LEU A 19 -11.40 2.37 -14.18
CA LEU A 19 -12.33 3.41 -14.61
C LEU A 19 -13.04 3.07 -15.92
N LYS A 20 -12.42 2.31 -16.82
CA LYS A 20 -13.08 1.85 -18.04
C LYS A 20 -14.13 0.77 -17.73
N THR A 21 -13.77 -0.26 -16.96
CA THR A 21 -14.66 -1.37 -16.59
C THR A 21 -15.84 -0.89 -15.74
N GLU A 22 -15.60 0.07 -14.86
CA GLU A 22 -16.58 0.61 -13.92
C GLU A 22 -17.35 1.82 -14.46
N LEU A 23 -17.36 2.04 -15.77
CA LEU A 23 -18.11 3.12 -16.42
C LEU A 23 -17.78 4.52 -15.86
N GLY A 24 -16.52 4.72 -15.47
CA GLY A 24 -15.96 5.96 -14.96
C GLY A 24 -15.89 6.05 -13.44
N ILE A 25 -15.62 7.25 -12.95
CA ILE A 25 -15.44 7.53 -11.52
C ILE A 25 -16.71 7.21 -10.72
N ALA A 26 -17.88 7.55 -11.27
CA ALA A 26 -19.15 7.34 -10.60
C ALA A 26 -19.43 5.85 -10.30
N GLY A 27 -19.20 4.96 -11.27
CA GLY A 27 -19.41 3.53 -11.06
C GLY A 27 -18.35 2.91 -10.14
N MET A 28 -17.09 3.36 -10.22
CA MET A 28 -16.05 2.95 -9.25
C MET A 28 -16.47 3.31 -7.82
N VAL A 29 -16.94 4.53 -7.59
CA VAL A 29 -17.39 4.98 -6.26
C VAL A 29 -18.63 4.21 -5.81
N ALA A 30 -19.60 3.98 -6.69
CA ALA A 30 -20.79 3.20 -6.38
C ALA A 30 -20.44 1.77 -5.95
N LYS A 31 -19.51 1.10 -6.64
CA LYS A 31 -19.04 -0.23 -6.25
C LYS A 31 -18.25 -0.21 -4.95
N ALA A 32 -17.38 0.77 -4.74
CA ALA A 32 -16.63 0.91 -3.49
C ALA A 32 -17.59 1.04 -2.28
N LYS A 33 -18.65 1.84 -2.41
CA LYS A 33 -19.71 1.95 -1.40
C LYS A 33 -20.47 0.66 -1.21
N ALA A 34 -20.93 0.03 -2.29
CA ALA A 34 -21.69 -1.22 -2.23
C ALA A 34 -20.88 -2.36 -1.59
N ALA A 35 -19.56 -2.37 -1.81
CA ALA A 35 -18.65 -3.31 -1.18
C ALA A 35 -18.33 -2.96 0.29
N GLY A 36 -18.77 -1.81 0.81
CA GLY A 36 -18.48 -1.34 2.16
C GLY A 36 -17.01 -1.00 2.38
N LEU A 37 -16.32 -0.50 1.35
CA LEU A 37 -14.92 -0.09 1.48
C LEU A 37 -14.83 1.17 2.35
N SER A 38 -13.89 1.18 3.30
CA SER A 38 -13.44 2.34 4.07
C SER A 38 -12.14 2.94 3.51
N GLY A 39 -11.46 2.23 2.59
CA GLY A 39 -10.27 2.74 1.93
C GLY A 39 -9.99 2.14 0.55
N VAL A 40 -9.33 2.92 -0.29
CA VAL A 40 -8.79 2.47 -1.59
C VAL A 40 -7.33 2.87 -1.67
N TRP A 41 -6.47 1.91 -2.00
CA TRP A 41 -5.02 2.08 -2.06
C TRP A 41 -4.56 2.01 -3.50
N ILE A 42 -4.07 3.11 -4.05
CA ILE A 42 -3.79 3.24 -5.49
C ILE A 42 -2.28 3.33 -5.71
N LYS A 43 -1.74 2.59 -6.69
CA LYS A 43 -0.28 2.61 -6.95
C LYS A 43 0.13 4.00 -7.41
N ILE A 44 1.10 4.61 -6.73
CA ILE A 44 1.61 5.95 -7.07
C ILE A 44 3.04 5.93 -7.58
N ALA A 45 3.85 4.95 -7.20
CA ALA A 45 5.25 4.88 -7.60
C ALA A 45 5.78 3.45 -7.71
N ASP A 46 6.88 3.31 -8.44
CA ASP A 46 7.58 2.07 -8.72
C ASP A 46 9.09 2.38 -8.70
N GLY A 47 9.76 1.98 -7.63
CA GLY A 47 11.07 2.51 -7.24
C GLY A 47 11.03 4.04 -7.11
N ALA A 48 11.97 4.71 -7.78
CA ALA A 48 12.11 6.17 -7.77
C ALA A 48 11.22 6.90 -8.80
N LYS A 49 10.32 6.18 -9.50
CA LYS A 49 9.52 6.73 -10.59
C LYS A 49 8.05 6.80 -10.24
N ALA A 50 7.38 7.86 -10.67
CA ALA A 50 5.93 7.95 -10.64
C ALA A 50 5.31 6.85 -11.52
N TYR A 51 4.27 6.19 -11.02
CA TYR A 51 3.55 5.14 -11.73
C TYR A 51 2.54 5.74 -12.73
N GLU A 52 2.04 4.96 -13.70
CA GLU A 52 1.16 5.46 -14.76
C GLU A 52 -0.11 6.16 -14.25
N ASN A 53 -0.58 5.83 -13.04
CA ASN A 53 -1.73 6.48 -12.42
C ASN A 53 -1.49 7.97 -12.12
N VAL A 54 -0.23 8.41 -12.06
CA VAL A 54 0.17 9.76 -11.63
C VAL A 54 1.40 10.31 -12.38
N ARG A 55 1.82 9.67 -13.48
CA ARG A 55 3.07 9.99 -14.20
C ARG A 55 3.06 11.34 -14.92
N ASP A 56 1.88 11.84 -15.26
CA ASP A 56 1.68 13.06 -16.03
C ASP A 56 0.49 13.86 -15.48
N GLU A 57 0.36 15.10 -15.94
CA GLU A 57 -0.63 16.04 -15.43
C GLU A 57 -2.08 15.55 -15.62
N THR A 58 -2.35 14.84 -16.72
CA THR A 58 -3.67 14.27 -17.01
C THR A 58 -3.98 13.10 -16.06
N ALA A 59 -3.01 12.24 -15.81
CA ALA A 59 -3.11 11.16 -14.84
C ALA A 59 -3.34 11.72 -13.43
N ILE A 60 -2.57 12.73 -13.01
CA ILE A 60 -2.74 13.42 -11.71
C ILE A 60 -4.13 14.04 -11.59
N ARG A 61 -4.61 14.78 -12.59
CA ARG A 61 -5.97 15.35 -12.57
C ARG A 61 -7.04 14.28 -12.43
N THR A 62 -6.88 13.15 -13.12
CA THR A 62 -7.82 12.02 -13.03
C THR A 62 -7.77 11.38 -11.64
N PHE A 63 -6.58 11.13 -11.12
CA PHE A 63 -6.37 10.60 -9.78
C PHE A 63 -7.04 11.49 -8.73
N MET A 64 -6.81 12.81 -8.77
CA MET A 64 -7.41 13.73 -7.80
C MET A 64 -8.93 13.75 -7.85
N LYS A 65 -9.54 13.65 -9.05
CA LYS A 65 -11.01 13.53 -9.18
C LYS A 65 -11.52 12.23 -8.55
N VAL A 66 -10.82 11.11 -8.74
CA VAL A 66 -11.16 9.83 -8.10
C VAL A 66 -11.03 9.94 -6.58
N ARG A 67 -9.92 10.50 -6.10
CA ARG A 67 -9.69 10.75 -4.67
C ARG A 67 -10.83 11.55 -4.05
N ASP A 68 -11.18 12.68 -4.66
CA ASP A 68 -12.22 13.57 -4.12
C ASP A 68 -13.58 12.89 -4.12
N ALA A 69 -13.91 12.14 -5.17
CA ALA A 69 -15.17 11.42 -5.26
C ALA A 69 -15.28 10.30 -4.20
N LEU A 70 -14.20 9.56 -3.93
CA LEU A 70 -14.14 8.56 -2.85
C LEU A 70 -14.21 9.22 -1.46
N LYS A 71 -13.47 10.31 -1.25
CA LYS A 71 -13.46 11.04 0.03
C LYS A 71 -14.83 11.62 0.38
N ASN A 72 -15.57 12.11 -0.61
CA ASN A 72 -16.95 12.61 -0.42
C ASN A 72 -17.90 11.53 0.10
N GLU A 73 -17.53 10.25 -0.04
CA GLU A 73 -18.29 9.09 0.43
C GLU A 73 -17.70 8.47 1.69
N GLY A 74 -16.78 9.18 2.36
CA GLY A 74 -16.11 8.71 3.58
C GLY A 74 -15.08 7.62 3.34
N ILE A 75 -14.66 7.39 2.09
CA ILE A 75 -13.68 6.37 1.72
C ILE A 75 -12.29 7.02 1.65
N SER A 76 -11.37 6.57 2.50
CA SER A 76 -9.99 7.07 2.54
C SER A 76 -9.21 6.66 1.29
N VAL A 77 -8.21 7.46 0.90
CA VAL A 77 -7.37 7.16 -0.27
C VAL A 77 -5.90 7.23 0.10
N TRP A 78 -5.23 6.10 -0.03
CA TRP A 78 -3.81 5.93 0.24
C TRP A 78 -3.06 5.65 -1.06
N GLY A 79 -1.79 6.02 -1.09
CA GLY A 79 -0.88 5.60 -2.14
C GLY A 79 -0.18 4.31 -1.76
N TRP A 80 0.21 3.48 -2.72
CA TRP A 80 1.22 2.46 -2.46
C TRP A 80 2.36 2.53 -3.48
N GLN A 81 3.54 2.12 -3.05
CA GLN A 81 4.77 2.18 -3.84
C GLN A 81 5.59 0.91 -3.62
N VAL A 82 6.20 0.39 -4.69
CA VAL A 82 7.12 -0.76 -4.63
C VAL A 82 8.56 -0.23 -4.53
N PRO A 83 9.26 -0.36 -3.40
CA PRO A 83 10.67 -0.01 -3.29
C PRO A 83 11.57 -1.15 -3.77
N TYR A 84 12.71 -0.81 -4.39
CA TYR A 84 13.73 -1.78 -4.82
C TYR A 84 15.03 -1.66 -4.03
N GLY A 85 15.30 -0.50 -3.41
CA GLY A 85 16.51 -0.29 -2.60
C GLY A 85 17.80 -0.44 -3.40
N GLY A 86 18.61 -1.44 -3.05
CA GLY A 86 19.93 -1.74 -3.62
C GLY A 86 21.06 -0.95 -2.96
N THR A 87 20.92 0.37 -2.82
CA THR A 87 21.85 1.23 -2.07
C THR A 87 21.07 2.20 -1.18
N VAL A 88 21.72 2.73 -0.14
CA VAL A 88 21.15 3.78 0.72
C VAL A 88 20.71 5.00 -0.09
N ALA A 89 21.50 5.42 -1.08
CA ALA A 89 21.16 6.57 -1.92
C ALA A 89 19.89 6.33 -2.76
N ASN A 90 19.77 5.12 -3.36
CA ASN A 90 18.57 4.75 -4.11
C ASN A 90 17.35 4.69 -3.19
N ALA A 91 17.45 3.97 -2.07
CA ALA A 91 16.41 3.87 -1.05
C ALA A 91 15.89 5.24 -0.61
N THR A 92 16.79 6.19 -0.30
CA THR A 92 16.41 7.57 0.03
C THR A 92 15.65 8.25 -1.11
N THR A 93 16.10 8.09 -2.35
CA THR A 93 15.44 8.68 -3.53
C THR A 93 14.04 8.11 -3.75
N GLU A 94 13.86 6.80 -3.55
CA GLU A 94 12.56 6.13 -3.64
C GLU A 94 11.58 6.65 -2.57
N ALA A 95 12.05 6.77 -1.32
CA ALA A 95 11.27 7.31 -0.21
C ALA A 95 10.81 8.76 -0.47
N GLU A 96 11.71 9.61 -0.96
CA GLU A 96 11.40 11.00 -1.30
C GLU A 96 10.40 11.13 -2.45
N CYS A 97 10.50 10.25 -3.45
CA CYS A 97 9.53 10.19 -4.54
C CYS A 97 8.12 9.87 -4.02
N ALA A 98 7.99 8.83 -3.19
CA ALA A 98 6.71 8.44 -2.60
C ALA A 98 6.12 9.56 -1.72
N ALA A 99 6.94 10.18 -0.86
CA ALA A 99 6.51 11.29 -0.01
C ALA A 99 6.06 12.52 -0.80
N LYS A 100 6.79 12.89 -1.86
CA LYS A 100 6.42 14.02 -2.74
C LYS A 100 5.09 13.78 -3.45
N LEU A 101 4.88 12.56 -3.94
CA LEU A 101 3.62 12.18 -4.59
C LEU A 101 2.46 12.16 -3.59
N ALA A 102 2.66 11.61 -2.39
CA ALA A 102 1.66 11.62 -1.34
C ALA A 102 1.20 13.03 -0.98
N ASP A 103 2.14 13.98 -0.94
CA ASP A 103 1.82 15.39 -0.70
C ASP A 103 1.05 16.04 -1.86
N ALA A 104 1.60 15.94 -3.07
CA ALA A 104 0.99 16.52 -4.27
C ALA A 104 -0.44 16.00 -4.51
N LEU A 105 -0.68 14.72 -4.21
CA LEU A 105 -1.97 14.06 -4.37
C LEU A 105 -2.85 14.16 -3.12
N LYS A 106 -2.40 14.79 -2.04
CA LYS A 106 -3.14 14.97 -0.78
C LYS A 106 -3.70 13.65 -0.21
N LEU A 107 -2.88 12.60 -0.19
CA LEU A 107 -3.26 11.24 0.24
C LEU A 107 -3.34 11.11 1.76
N ASP A 108 -4.18 10.21 2.27
CA ASP A 108 -4.29 10.00 3.71
C ASP A 108 -3.05 9.29 4.30
N GLY A 109 -2.33 8.55 3.45
CA GLY A 109 -1.06 7.92 3.80
C GLY A 109 -0.44 7.16 2.63
N VAL A 110 0.66 6.45 2.92
CA VAL A 110 1.37 5.59 1.97
C VAL A 110 1.58 4.19 2.53
N LEU A 111 1.45 3.18 1.68
CA LEU A 111 1.89 1.82 1.96
C LEU A 111 3.22 1.54 1.26
N MET A 112 4.18 1.05 2.01
CA MET A 112 5.42 0.47 1.49
C MET A 112 5.09 -0.94 1.02
N ASP A 113 5.01 -1.15 -0.29
CA ASP A 113 4.87 -2.48 -0.90
C ASP A 113 6.21 -3.22 -0.92
N ALA A 114 6.72 -3.46 0.29
CA ALA A 114 8.07 -3.93 0.54
C ALA A 114 8.04 -5.47 0.66
N GLU A 115 8.35 -6.12 -0.47
CA GLU A 115 8.43 -7.58 -0.57
C GLU A 115 9.88 -8.07 -0.65
N GLY A 116 10.13 -9.23 -0.06
CA GLY A 116 11.34 -10.02 -0.31
C GLY A 116 11.14 -10.99 -1.48
N GLY A 117 12.25 -11.42 -2.08
CA GLY A 117 12.25 -12.41 -3.16
C GLY A 117 12.95 -11.90 -4.44
N THR A 118 12.98 -12.75 -5.46
CA THR A 118 13.58 -12.41 -6.75
C THR A 118 12.78 -11.32 -7.45
N GLY A 119 13.44 -10.22 -7.82
CA GLY A 119 12.81 -9.10 -8.52
C GLY A 119 12.20 -8.04 -7.60
N TYR A 120 12.28 -8.23 -6.28
CA TYR A 120 11.77 -7.29 -5.28
C TYR A 120 12.89 -6.55 -4.55
N PHE A 121 12.60 -5.98 -3.38
CA PHE A 121 13.54 -5.15 -2.64
C PHE A 121 14.88 -5.85 -2.39
N THR A 122 15.97 -5.13 -2.68
CA THR A 122 17.34 -5.58 -2.48
C THR A 122 18.05 -4.69 -1.46
N GLY A 123 19.00 -5.28 -0.73
CA GLY A 123 19.75 -4.60 0.33
C GLY A 123 19.45 -5.18 1.71
N GLY A 124 20.36 -4.92 2.66
CA GLY A 124 20.21 -5.32 4.05
C GLY A 124 19.49 -4.26 4.89
N SER A 125 19.51 -4.46 6.21
CA SER A 125 18.83 -3.58 7.18
C SER A 125 19.20 -2.10 7.04
N ALA A 126 20.44 -1.75 6.70
CA ALA A 126 20.83 -0.35 6.51
C ALA A 126 20.11 0.34 5.33
N VAL A 127 19.82 -0.39 4.25
CA VAL A 127 19.11 0.14 3.08
C VAL A 127 17.61 0.25 3.38
N ALA A 128 17.05 -0.75 4.06
CA ALA A 128 15.66 -0.73 4.51
C ALA A 128 15.40 0.40 5.52
N GLU A 129 16.33 0.60 6.46
CA GLU A 129 16.28 1.70 7.44
C GLU A 129 16.30 3.05 6.74
N ALA A 130 17.22 3.25 5.80
CA ALA A 130 17.32 4.50 5.05
C ALA A 130 16.03 4.83 4.28
N TYR A 131 15.40 3.83 3.65
CA TYR A 131 14.12 4.02 2.98
C TYR A 131 12.98 4.30 3.97
N ALA A 132 12.78 3.41 4.94
CA ALA A 132 11.61 3.41 5.79
C ALA A 132 11.61 4.61 6.75
N ALA A 133 12.74 4.91 7.38
CA ALA A 133 12.88 6.07 8.26
C ALA A 133 12.67 7.38 7.49
N ARG A 134 13.27 7.52 6.29
CA ARG A 134 13.11 8.72 5.47
C ARG A 134 11.66 8.95 5.06
N LEU A 135 10.96 7.89 4.67
CA LEU A 135 9.55 7.99 4.31
C LEU A 135 8.68 8.33 5.54
N ALA A 136 8.92 7.68 6.67
CA ALA A 136 8.23 7.94 7.92
C ALA A 136 8.37 9.39 8.38
N ASP A 137 9.59 9.94 8.34
CA ASP A 137 9.88 11.32 8.71
C ASP A 137 9.09 12.32 7.85
N HIS A 138 9.12 12.15 6.53
CA HIS A 138 8.37 13.03 5.62
C HIS A 138 6.87 12.95 5.83
N LEU A 139 6.32 11.74 5.93
CA LEU A 139 4.87 11.55 6.09
C LEU A 139 4.40 12.08 7.45
N SER A 140 5.18 11.90 8.51
CA SER A 140 4.90 12.47 9.83
C SER A 140 4.85 13.99 9.79
N GLN A 141 5.80 14.65 9.14
CA GLN A 141 5.80 16.10 8.93
C GLN A 141 4.57 16.58 8.13
N GLN A 142 4.13 15.78 7.18
CA GLN A 142 2.92 16.02 6.38
C GLN A 142 1.62 15.60 7.09
N LYS A 143 1.70 15.05 8.31
CA LYS A 143 0.56 14.49 9.07
C LYS A 143 -0.20 13.39 8.32
N ARG A 144 0.53 12.58 7.54
CA ARG A 144 0.01 11.43 6.78
C ARG A 144 0.39 10.12 7.48
N GLY A 145 -0.39 9.07 7.22
CA GLY A 145 -0.12 7.74 7.75
C GLY A 145 0.93 6.97 6.94
N LEU A 146 1.57 5.99 7.59
CA LEU A 146 2.52 5.07 6.96
C LEU A 146 2.16 3.64 7.36
N ALA A 147 2.02 2.76 6.37
CA ALA A 147 1.85 1.33 6.59
C ALA A 147 2.82 0.54 5.70
N ILE A 148 2.96 -0.75 5.98
CA ILE A 148 3.65 -1.70 5.10
C ILE A 148 2.61 -2.68 4.54
N CYS A 149 2.75 -3.04 3.27
CA CYS A 149 2.15 -4.24 2.71
C CYS A 149 3.26 -5.09 2.10
N GLY A 150 3.25 -6.39 2.33
CA GLY A 150 4.34 -7.26 1.86
C GLY A 150 4.04 -8.72 2.11
N ASN A 151 5.09 -9.55 2.17
CA ASN A 151 4.94 -10.99 2.30
C ASN A 151 4.08 -11.37 3.53
N ASP A 152 3.06 -12.19 3.31
CA ASP A 152 2.14 -12.68 4.35
C ASP A 152 2.82 -13.53 5.42
N ILE A 153 3.89 -14.24 5.04
CA ILE A 153 4.71 -15.07 5.92
C ILE A 153 6.17 -14.61 5.84
N PRO A 154 6.58 -13.59 6.63
CA PRO A 154 7.94 -13.02 6.59
C PRO A 154 9.05 -14.05 6.83
N ALA A 155 8.78 -15.09 7.63
CA ALA A 155 9.73 -16.16 7.93
C ALA A 155 10.20 -16.95 6.69
N ASN A 156 9.47 -16.89 5.57
CA ASN A 156 9.91 -17.48 4.30
C ASN A 156 11.10 -16.72 3.68
N PHE A 157 11.40 -15.52 4.18
CA PHE A 157 12.45 -14.63 3.69
C PHE A 157 13.39 -14.24 4.83
N PRO A 158 14.14 -15.18 5.43
CA PRO A 158 14.87 -14.94 6.69
C PRO A 158 15.99 -13.89 6.59
N LYS A 159 16.45 -13.56 5.38
CA LYS A 159 17.46 -12.52 5.13
C LYS A 159 16.84 -11.16 4.75
N TYR A 160 15.53 -11.12 4.54
CA TYR A 160 14.82 -9.91 4.17
C TYR A 160 14.58 -9.06 5.43
N PRO A 161 14.90 -7.76 5.43
CA PRO A 161 14.78 -6.89 6.61
C PRO A 161 13.32 -6.47 6.90
N PHE A 162 12.38 -7.42 6.93
CA PHE A 162 10.95 -7.16 7.14
C PHE A 162 10.69 -6.38 8.44
N SER A 163 11.35 -6.77 9.54
CA SER A 163 11.22 -6.12 10.85
C SER A 163 11.64 -4.65 10.83
N THR A 164 12.58 -4.28 9.97
CA THR A 164 13.00 -2.87 9.81
C THR A 164 11.86 -2.04 9.24
N PHE A 165 11.19 -2.50 8.19
CA PHE A 165 10.04 -1.77 7.62
C PHE A 165 8.88 -1.68 8.60
N VAL A 166 8.55 -2.79 9.28
CA VAL A 166 7.47 -2.82 10.28
C VAL A 166 7.74 -1.85 11.43
N GLY A 167 9.00 -1.72 11.87
CA GLY A 167 9.38 -0.81 12.97
C GLY A 167 9.12 0.68 12.68
N HIS A 168 9.01 1.08 11.42
CA HIS A 168 8.67 2.44 11.00
C HIS A 168 7.20 2.62 10.59
N ALA A 169 6.48 1.51 10.37
CA ALA A 169 5.10 1.51 9.94
C ALA A 169 4.13 1.56 11.13
N GLN A 170 3.05 2.31 10.99
CA GLN A 170 1.97 2.37 11.98
C GLN A 170 1.10 1.12 11.93
N MET A 171 1.05 0.44 10.79
CA MET A 171 0.24 -0.75 10.54
C MET A 171 0.94 -1.69 9.56
N ASN A 172 0.66 -2.98 9.67
CA ASN A 172 1.14 -4.02 8.78
C ASN A 172 -0.04 -4.69 8.07
N ALA A 173 -0.04 -4.64 6.74
CA ALA A 173 -1.08 -5.15 5.86
C ALA A 173 -0.55 -6.30 5.00
N PRO A 174 -0.39 -7.52 5.57
CA PRO A 174 0.17 -8.67 4.86
C PRO A 174 -0.70 -9.07 3.65
N GLN A 175 -0.05 -9.36 2.53
CA GLN A 175 -0.70 -9.68 1.25
C GLN A 175 -1.06 -11.17 1.13
N VAL A 176 -2.34 -11.48 1.31
CA VAL A 176 -2.89 -12.84 1.28
C VAL A 176 -3.52 -13.12 -0.11
N TYR A 177 -2.72 -13.04 -1.18
CA TYR A 177 -3.19 -13.29 -2.55
C TYR A 177 -3.06 -14.77 -2.93
N TYR A 178 -4.16 -15.52 -2.92
CA TYR A 178 -4.16 -16.90 -3.45
C TYR A 178 -5.50 -17.20 -4.11
N GLY A 179 -5.52 -17.16 -5.45
CA GLY A 179 -6.72 -17.38 -6.26
C GLY A 179 -7.51 -18.62 -5.82
N GLY A 180 -8.79 -18.41 -5.47
CA GLY A 180 -9.85 -19.42 -5.35
C GLY A 180 -9.64 -20.63 -4.43
N SER A 181 -8.49 -20.80 -3.76
CA SER A 181 -8.19 -22.01 -3.01
C SER A 181 -9.06 -22.11 -1.75
N PRO A 182 -9.62 -23.29 -1.41
CA PRO A 182 -10.34 -23.52 -0.15
C PRO A 182 -9.51 -23.30 1.14
N SER A 183 -8.24 -22.90 1.03
CA SER A 183 -7.28 -22.70 2.12
C SER A 183 -7.17 -21.26 2.63
N VAL A 184 -8.02 -20.32 2.18
CA VAL A 184 -7.88 -18.89 2.55
C VAL A 184 -8.01 -18.64 4.06
N ALA A 185 -8.93 -19.31 4.77
CA ALA A 185 -9.02 -19.19 6.23
C ALA A 185 -7.74 -19.66 6.94
N ASN A 186 -7.21 -20.83 6.54
CA ASN A 186 -5.95 -21.37 7.05
C ASN A 186 -4.78 -20.42 6.80
N ARG A 187 -4.74 -19.73 5.64
CA ARG A 187 -3.69 -18.78 5.33
C ARG A 187 -3.83 -17.44 6.03
N LEU A 188 -5.05 -16.93 6.22
CA LEU A 188 -5.27 -15.75 7.04
C LEU A 188 -4.78 -16.00 8.46
N ASP A 189 -5.17 -17.12 9.07
CA ASP A 189 -4.71 -17.51 10.40
C ASP A 189 -3.19 -17.65 10.47
N ARG A 190 -2.58 -18.23 9.43
CA ARG A 190 -1.11 -18.34 9.33
C ARG A 190 -0.42 -16.99 9.16
N ALA A 191 -0.98 -16.07 8.38
CA ALA A 191 -0.44 -14.72 8.22
C ALA A 191 -0.52 -13.95 9.53
N ILE A 192 -1.64 -14.06 10.25
CA ILE A 192 -1.81 -13.49 11.60
C ILE A 192 -0.75 -14.08 12.55
N ALA A 193 -0.64 -15.40 12.62
CA ALA A 193 0.33 -16.07 13.48
C ALA A 193 1.79 -15.71 13.13
N ALA A 194 2.12 -15.62 11.84
CA ALA A 194 3.46 -15.29 11.36
C ALA A 194 3.87 -13.83 11.64
N ASN A 195 2.89 -12.94 11.84
CA ASN A 195 3.13 -11.54 12.15
C ASN A 195 2.88 -11.20 13.64
N ALA A 196 2.46 -12.16 14.47
CA ALA A 196 2.10 -11.94 15.87
C ALA A 196 3.26 -11.46 16.76
N SER A 197 4.51 -11.59 16.29
CA SER A 197 5.70 -11.06 16.98
C SER A 197 5.92 -9.55 16.78
N PHE A 198 5.13 -8.90 15.93
CA PHE A 198 5.20 -7.46 15.71
C PHE A 198 4.09 -6.75 16.49
N ASP A 199 4.43 -5.63 17.14
CA ASP A 199 3.47 -4.85 17.93
C ASP A 199 2.53 -3.99 17.06
N SER A 200 2.76 -3.92 15.74
CA SER A 200 1.96 -3.12 14.82
C SER A 200 0.58 -3.74 14.55
N PRO A 201 -0.51 -2.96 14.56
CA PRO A 201 -1.84 -3.42 14.16
C PRO A 201 -1.84 -4.09 12.78
N LEU A 202 -2.54 -5.22 12.66
CA LEU A 202 -2.63 -6.02 11.44
C LEU A 202 -3.90 -5.74 10.64
N LEU A 203 -3.75 -5.54 9.33
CA LEU A 203 -4.85 -5.37 8.37
C LEU A 203 -4.61 -6.22 7.10
N PRO A 204 -4.81 -7.55 7.17
CA PRO A 204 -4.55 -8.45 6.04
C PRO A 204 -5.39 -8.11 4.79
N VAL A 205 -4.78 -8.27 3.61
CA VAL A 205 -5.33 -7.81 2.32
C VAL A 205 -5.18 -8.87 1.24
N GLY A 206 -6.24 -9.20 0.50
CA GLY A 206 -6.19 -10.23 -0.54
C GLY A 206 -7.55 -10.84 -0.90
N GLY A 207 -7.61 -11.52 -2.05
CA GLY A 207 -8.83 -11.87 -2.81
C GLY A 207 -9.83 -12.86 -2.21
N ASN A 208 -9.82 -13.11 -0.90
CA ASN A 208 -10.88 -13.84 -0.21
C ASN A 208 -10.86 -13.61 1.32
N SER A 209 -10.23 -12.52 1.78
CA SER A 209 -10.38 -12.16 3.19
C SER A 209 -11.83 -11.72 3.42
N PRO A 210 -12.54 -12.20 4.46
CA PRO A 210 -13.86 -11.66 4.81
C PRO A 210 -13.81 -10.14 5.06
N THR A 211 -12.60 -9.59 5.21
CA THR A 211 -12.35 -8.16 5.28
C THR A 211 -12.14 -7.46 3.94
N ASN A 212 -11.71 -8.07 2.80
CA ASN A 212 -11.29 -7.33 1.58
C ASN A 212 -11.55 -8.07 0.24
N THR A 213 -11.95 -7.34 -0.80
CA THR A 213 -12.14 -7.82 -2.20
C THR A 213 -11.08 -7.21 -3.12
N VAL A 214 -10.51 -7.99 -4.04
CA VAL A 214 -9.65 -7.53 -5.15
C VAL A 214 -10.45 -7.66 -6.44
N LEU A 215 -10.45 -6.62 -7.28
CA LEU A 215 -10.91 -6.71 -8.66
C LEU A 215 -9.68 -6.61 -9.56
N ASP A 216 -9.41 -7.68 -10.31
CA ASP A 216 -8.42 -7.73 -11.39
C ASP A 216 -8.93 -6.98 -12.64
#